data_AF-A0A962FI47-F1
#
_entry.id   AF-A0A962FI47-F1
#
_cell.length_a   1.000
_cell.length_b   1.000
_cell.length_c   1.000
_cell.angle_alpha   90.00
_cell.angle_beta   90.00
_cell.angle_gamma   90.00
#
_symmetry.space_group_name_H-M   'P 1'
#
loop_
_entity.id
_entity.type
_entity.pdbx_description
1 polymer ?
#
loop_
_entity_poly.entity_id
_entity_poly.type
_entity_poly.pdbx_seq_one_letter_code
_entity_poly.pdbx_strand_id
1 'polypeptide(L)'
;MSAVYKARTGRQGVPLIDGVDKVTGRALYTADLDRNGALVGRILRSPVAHAEIVRIDVSKACALDGVAAIVTGADCRFTYGVLPIAMNEYPLARERVRYRGEPVAAVAAIDEETAQRALDLIEIEFKELPAYFESKDARAPDAALLHDKKPGNIEREV
;
A
#
# COMPACT_ATOMS: atom_id res chain seq x y z
N MET A 1 6.81 6.35 -53.50
CA MET A 1 8.05 6.63 -52.75
C MET A 1 8.17 5.62 -51.62
N SER A 2 9.17 4.74 -51.68
CA SER A 2 9.38 3.67 -50.69
C SER A 2 10.42 4.16 -49.68
N ALA A 3 10.05 4.26 -48.41
CA ALA A 3 11.00 4.54 -47.34
C ALA A 3 11.63 3.22 -46.87
N VAL A 4 12.89 3.00 -47.23
CA VAL A 4 13.68 1.86 -46.77
C VAL A 4 14.13 2.13 -45.32
N TYR A 5 13.58 1.41 -44.35
CA TYR A 5 14.08 1.42 -42.98
C TYR A 5 15.18 0.37 -42.82
N LYS A 6 16.43 0.81 -42.64
CA LYS A 6 17.56 -0.06 -42.28
C LYS A 6 17.49 -0.40 -40.80
N ALA A 7 17.25 -1.67 -40.45
CA ALA A 7 17.35 -2.15 -39.08
C ALA A 7 18.82 -2.05 -38.60
N ARG A 8 19.07 -1.24 -37.57
CA ARG A 8 20.37 -1.15 -36.88
C ARG A 8 20.40 -2.16 -35.74
N THR A 9 20.69 -3.42 -36.04
CA THR A 9 20.83 -4.51 -35.06
C THR A 9 22.30 -4.91 -34.89
N GLY A 10 23.13 -3.98 -34.40
CA GLY A 10 24.55 -4.21 -34.17
C GLY A 10 25.05 -3.57 -32.88
N ARG A 11 26.15 -4.12 -32.33
CA ARG A 11 26.94 -3.81 -31.12
C ARG A 11 27.37 -2.33 -30.90
N GLN A 12 26.62 -1.35 -31.41
CA GLN A 12 26.79 0.07 -31.11
C GLN A 12 25.87 0.47 -29.96
N GLY A 13 26.36 1.33 -29.06
CA GLY A 13 25.51 1.96 -28.05
C GLY A 13 24.45 2.82 -28.74
N VAL A 14 23.21 2.36 -28.73
CA VAL A 14 22.06 3.10 -29.26
C VAL A 14 21.41 3.83 -28.08
N PRO A 15 21.36 5.18 -28.08
CA PRO A 15 20.60 5.92 -27.07
C PRO A 15 19.13 5.47 -27.07
N LEU A 16 18.51 5.47 -25.89
CA LEU A 16 17.10 5.11 -25.76
C LEU A 16 16.22 6.06 -26.58
N ILE A 17 15.22 5.49 -27.27
CA ILE A 17 14.29 6.24 -28.13
C ILE A 17 13.48 7.29 -27.35
N ASP A 18 13.29 7.09 -26.04
CA ASP A 18 12.57 7.98 -25.13
C ASP A 18 13.50 8.97 -24.39
N GLY A 19 14.79 8.98 -24.72
CA GLY A 19 15.80 9.76 -24.02
C GLY A 19 15.56 11.27 -24.13
N VAL A 20 15.12 11.75 -25.30
CA VAL A 20 14.85 13.19 -25.52
C VAL A 20 13.75 13.69 -24.59
N ASP A 21 12.66 12.94 -24.42
CA ASP A 21 11.54 13.39 -23.58
C ASP A 21 11.89 13.39 -22.10
N LYS A 22 12.73 12.43 -21.67
CA LYS A 22 13.25 12.37 -20.30
C LYS A 22 14.16 13.55 -19.97
N VAL A 23 15.09 13.91 -20.86
CA VAL A 23 16.04 15.01 -20.60
C VAL A 23 15.46 16.40 -20.82
N THR A 24 14.27 16.49 -21.43
CA THR A 24 13.57 17.77 -21.70
C THR A 24 12.40 18.03 -20.76
N GLY A 25 12.07 17.09 -19.86
CA GLY A 25 10.88 17.19 -19.00
C GLY A 25 9.55 17.00 -19.75
N ARG A 26 9.58 16.49 -20.99
CA ARG A 26 8.37 16.18 -21.78
C ARG A 26 7.79 14.80 -21.46
N ALA A 27 8.58 13.91 -20.89
CA ALA A 27 8.09 12.61 -20.45
C ALA A 27 7.14 12.80 -19.27
N LEU A 28 5.88 12.41 -19.45
CA LEU A 28 4.85 12.46 -18.41
C LEU A 28 4.83 11.15 -17.63
N TYR A 29 4.90 11.24 -16.31
CA TYR A 29 4.68 10.15 -15.37
C TYR A 29 3.31 10.31 -14.72
N THR A 30 2.91 9.32 -13.89
CA THR A 30 1.56 9.28 -13.29
C THR A 30 1.17 10.57 -12.55
N ALA A 31 2.13 11.25 -11.92
CA ALA A 31 1.87 12.49 -11.19
C ALA A 31 1.76 13.74 -12.08
N ASP A 32 2.21 13.67 -13.33
CA ASP A 32 2.19 14.77 -14.30
C ASP A 32 0.90 14.78 -15.15
N LEU A 33 0.09 13.74 -15.04
CA LEU A 33 -1.21 13.65 -15.72
C LEU A 33 -2.17 14.72 -15.17
N ASP A 34 -3.06 15.24 -16.01
CA ASP A 34 -4.08 16.20 -15.59
C ASP A 34 -4.95 15.63 -14.45
N ARG A 35 -5.17 16.44 -13.42
CA ARG A 35 -5.85 16.09 -12.17
C ARG A 35 -7.14 16.89 -11.97
N ASN A 36 -7.63 17.57 -12.99
CA ASN A 36 -8.87 18.34 -12.92
C ASN A 36 -10.03 17.50 -12.36
N GLY A 37 -10.52 17.89 -11.17
CA GLY A 37 -11.60 17.19 -10.45
C GLY A 37 -11.18 15.93 -9.68
N ALA A 38 -9.90 15.56 -9.67
CA ALA A 38 -9.40 14.44 -8.87
C ALA A 38 -9.32 14.81 -7.39
N LEU A 39 -9.78 13.91 -6.52
CA LEU A 39 -9.61 14.01 -5.08
C LEU A 39 -8.18 13.65 -4.65
N VAL A 40 -7.80 14.10 -3.46
CA VAL A 40 -6.57 13.68 -2.80
C VAL A 40 -6.82 12.43 -1.97
N GLY A 41 -6.13 11.34 -2.33
CA GLY A 41 -6.07 10.10 -1.55
C GLY A 41 -4.94 10.14 -0.52
N ARG A 42 -5.23 9.73 0.72
CA ARG A 42 -4.25 9.49 1.79
C ARG A 42 -4.54 8.17 2.51
N ILE A 43 -3.51 7.50 2.98
CA ILE A 43 -3.60 6.21 3.67
C ILE A 43 -3.10 6.41 5.11
N LEU A 44 -3.94 6.07 6.08
CA LEU A 44 -3.52 5.91 7.47
C LEU A 44 -2.83 4.55 7.62
N ARG A 45 -1.61 4.58 8.15
CA ARG A 45 -0.75 3.41 8.28
C ARG A 45 -0.51 3.06 9.74
N SER A 46 -0.33 1.77 10.00
CA SER A 46 -0.02 1.26 11.33
C SER A 46 1.26 1.90 11.89
N PRO A 47 1.22 2.49 13.10
CA PRO A 47 2.41 2.98 13.77
C PRO A 47 3.23 1.86 14.44
N VAL A 48 2.64 0.68 14.62
CA VAL A 48 3.20 -0.47 15.37
C VAL A 48 3.49 -1.65 14.44
N ALA A 49 4.40 -2.52 14.88
CA ALA A 49 4.90 -3.63 14.07
C ALA A 49 3.98 -4.85 14.05
N HIS A 50 3.29 -5.16 15.14
CA HIS A 50 2.34 -6.28 15.22
C HIS A 50 1.30 -5.97 16.29
N ALA A 51 0.02 -5.95 15.94
CA ALA A 51 -1.05 -5.68 16.89
C ALA A 51 -2.41 -6.17 16.38
N GLU A 52 -3.29 -6.59 17.29
CA GLU A 52 -4.72 -6.74 17.01
C GLU A 52 -5.35 -5.35 16.89
N ILE A 53 -6.21 -5.17 15.88
CA ILE A 53 -7.06 -3.98 15.75
C ILE A 53 -8.30 -4.24 16.60
N VAL A 54 -8.38 -3.61 17.76
CA VAL A 54 -9.52 -3.75 18.69
C VAL A 54 -10.71 -2.93 18.19
N ARG A 55 -10.45 -1.70 17.73
CA ARG A 55 -11.46 -0.78 17.22
C ARG A 55 -10.86 0.22 16.24
N ILE A 56 -11.67 0.62 15.25
CA ILE A 56 -11.42 1.79 14.41
C ILE A 56 -12.67 2.67 14.47
N ASP A 57 -12.50 3.95 14.78
CA ASP A 57 -13.55 4.96 14.74
C ASP A 57 -13.20 6.03 13.69
N VAL A 58 -14.06 6.15 12.69
CA VAL A 58 -13.93 7.11 11.58
C VAL A 58 -14.98 8.21 11.65
N SER A 59 -15.83 8.24 12.68
CA SER A 59 -17.03 9.09 12.72
C SER A 59 -16.71 10.58 12.59
N LYS A 60 -15.69 11.06 13.32
CA LYS A 60 -15.24 12.46 13.25
C LYS A 60 -14.67 12.82 11.87
N ALA A 61 -13.88 11.91 11.30
CA ALA A 61 -13.31 12.10 9.98
C ALA A 61 -14.38 12.11 8.87
N CYS A 62 -15.40 11.26 8.96
CA CYS A 62 -16.53 11.24 8.04
C CYS A 62 -17.38 12.53 8.09
N ALA A 63 -17.42 13.19 9.24
CA ALA A 63 -18.17 14.43 9.44
C ALA A 63 -17.37 15.69 9.03
N LEU A 64 -16.10 15.55 8.64
CA LEU A 64 -15.27 16.69 8.24
C LEU A 64 -15.64 17.18 6.83
N ASP A 65 -16.00 18.45 6.72
CA ASP A 65 -16.28 19.10 5.44
C ASP A 65 -15.11 18.94 4.46
N GLY A 66 -15.42 18.54 3.23
CA GLY A 66 -14.44 18.28 2.18
C GLY A 66 -13.91 16.85 2.14
N VAL A 67 -14.29 15.97 3.07
CA VAL A 67 -14.08 14.52 2.95
C VAL A 67 -15.18 13.92 2.07
N ALA A 68 -14.78 13.24 1.00
CA ALA A 68 -15.71 12.60 0.08
C ALA A 68 -15.93 11.11 0.41
N ALA A 69 -14.89 10.42 0.90
CA ALA A 69 -14.98 9.01 1.27
C ALA A 69 -13.90 8.63 2.29
N ILE A 70 -14.25 7.68 3.15
CA ILE A 70 -13.31 6.95 4.02
C ILE A 70 -13.61 5.46 3.86
N VAL A 71 -12.56 4.65 3.73
CA VAL A 71 -12.65 3.19 3.68
C VAL A 71 -11.70 2.57 4.71
N THR A 72 -12.07 1.39 5.21
CA THR A 72 -11.31 0.63 6.21
C THR A 72 -11.13 -0.82 5.75
N GLY A 73 -10.47 -1.64 6.55
CA GLY A 73 -10.43 -3.09 6.34
C GLY A 73 -11.82 -3.73 6.21
N ALA A 74 -12.88 -3.16 6.80
CA ALA A 74 -14.24 -3.69 6.68
C ALA A 74 -14.77 -3.66 5.22
N ASP A 75 -14.26 -2.75 4.40
CA ASP A 75 -14.63 -2.60 2.98
C ASP A 75 -13.83 -3.55 2.06
N CYS A 76 -12.76 -4.17 2.60
CA CYS A 76 -11.79 -4.96 1.87
C CYS A 76 -12.06 -6.47 2.03
N ARG A 77 -12.99 -7.01 1.25
CA ARG A 77 -13.42 -8.41 1.39
C ARG A 77 -12.40 -9.46 0.95
N PHE A 78 -11.55 -9.12 -0.02
CA PHE A 78 -10.64 -10.06 -0.68
C PHE A 78 -9.20 -9.77 -0.34
N THR A 79 -8.41 -10.83 -0.19
CA THR A 79 -6.96 -10.75 -0.15
C THR A 79 -6.37 -10.72 -1.56
N TYR A 80 -5.14 -10.27 -1.67
CA TYR A 80 -4.33 -10.31 -2.88
C TYR A 80 -2.96 -10.92 -2.60
N GLY A 81 -2.27 -11.25 -3.68
CA GLY A 81 -0.91 -11.77 -3.70
C GLY A 81 -0.48 -12.00 -5.15
N VAL A 82 0.80 -11.81 -5.45
CA VAL A 82 1.33 -11.97 -6.81
C VAL A 82 1.17 -13.41 -7.29
N LEU A 83 1.35 -14.37 -6.37
CA LEU A 83 1.15 -15.79 -6.64
C LEU A 83 -0.26 -16.20 -6.21
N PRO A 84 -1.06 -16.85 -7.09
CA PRO A 84 -2.41 -17.31 -6.73
C PRO A 84 -2.47 -18.26 -5.53
N ILE A 85 -1.35 -18.94 -5.26
CA ILE A 85 -1.20 -19.88 -4.13
C ILE A 85 -0.90 -19.19 -2.79
N ALA A 86 -0.63 -17.88 -2.77
CA ALA A 86 -0.20 -17.12 -1.60
C ALA A 86 -0.85 -15.72 -1.55
N MET A 87 -2.19 -15.68 -1.50
CA MET A 87 -2.96 -14.43 -1.37
C MET A 87 -3.40 -14.22 0.08
N ASN A 88 -2.56 -13.59 0.89
CA ASN A 88 -2.77 -13.43 2.34
C ASN A 88 -2.73 -11.98 2.83
N GLU A 89 -2.58 -11.00 1.94
CA GLU A 89 -2.59 -9.57 2.29
C GLU A 89 -3.94 -8.95 1.92
N TYR A 90 -4.51 -8.12 2.79
CA TYR A 90 -5.66 -7.29 2.47
C TYR A 90 -5.20 -5.91 2.01
N PRO A 91 -5.94 -5.21 1.12
CA PRO A 91 -5.62 -3.83 0.74
C PRO A 91 -5.53 -2.86 1.94
N LEU A 92 -6.38 -3.08 2.94
CA LEU A 92 -6.35 -2.43 4.25
C LEU A 92 -6.46 -3.53 5.32
N ALA A 93 -5.67 -3.41 6.38
CA ALA A 93 -5.54 -4.40 7.43
C ALA A 93 -6.90 -4.77 8.02
N ARG A 94 -7.10 -6.08 8.22
CA ARG A 94 -8.26 -6.65 8.90
C ARG A 94 -7.79 -7.45 10.08
N GLU A 95 -8.49 -7.25 11.20
CA GLU A 95 -8.28 -7.94 12.49
C GLU A 95 -6.94 -7.64 13.18
N ARG A 96 -5.84 -7.56 12.43
CA ARG A 96 -4.50 -7.26 12.94
C ARG A 96 -3.62 -6.61 11.88
N VAL A 97 -2.64 -5.86 12.34
CA VAL A 97 -1.50 -5.35 11.58
C VAL A 97 -0.28 -6.22 11.87
N ARG A 98 0.58 -6.41 10.88
CA ARG A 98 1.73 -7.34 10.82
C ARG A 98 3.05 -6.65 10.53
N TYR A 99 3.02 -5.36 10.18
CA TYR A 99 4.21 -4.52 10.06
C TYR A 99 3.91 -3.04 10.30
N ARG A 100 4.94 -2.31 10.71
CA ARG A 100 4.87 -0.84 10.83
C ARG A 100 4.78 -0.25 9.43
N GLY A 101 3.71 0.50 9.16
CA GLY A 101 3.41 1.02 7.83
C GLY A 101 2.27 0.30 7.10
N GLU A 102 1.71 -0.79 7.67
CA GLU A 102 0.58 -1.49 7.04
C GLU A 102 -0.63 -0.56 6.90
N PRO A 103 -1.26 -0.47 5.71
CA PRO A 103 -2.47 0.34 5.52
C PRO A 103 -3.61 -0.11 6.44
N VAL A 104 -4.27 0.81 7.13
CA VAL A 104 -5.40 0.50 8.05
C VAL A 104 -6.70 1.17 7.59
N ALA A 105 -6.61 2.41 7.14
CA ALA A 105 -7.72 3.18 6.57
C ALA A 105 -7.21 4.05 5.41
N ALA A 106 -8.12 4.49 4.55
CA ALA A 106 -7.81 5.46 3.51
C ALA A 106 -8.92 6.51 3.39
N VAL A 107 -8.52 7.73 3.03
CA VAL A 107 -9.39 8.89 2.88
C VAL A 107 -9.23 9.46 1.47
N ALA A 108 -10.34 9.90 0.88
CA ALA A 108 -10.37 10.76 -0.29
C ALA A 108 -11.03 12.11 0.09
N ALA A 109 -10.31 13.22 -0.13
CA ALA A 109 -10.77 14.58 0.20
C ALA A 109 -10.48 15.59 -0.92
N ILE A 110 -11.04 16.78 -0.82
CA ILE A 110 -10.92 17.84 -1.85
C ILE A 110 -9.50 18.41 -2.00
N ASP A 111 -8.66 18.30 -0.97
CA ASP A 111 -7.28 18.78 -0.96
C ASP A 111 -6.41 18.01 0.04
N GLU A 112 -5.09 18.25 0.02
CA GLU A 112 -4.14 17.52 0.84
C GLU A 112 -4.26 17.81 2.33
N GLU A 113 -4.59 19.05 2.69
CA GLU A 113 -4.73 19.48 4.09
C GLU A 113 -5.96 18.82 4.72
N THR A 114 -7.09 18.80 4.02
CA THR A 114 -8.32 18.15 4.45
C THR A 114 -8.14 16.64 4.55
N ALA A 115 -7.44 16.01 3.59
CA ALA A 115 -7.11 14.60 3.67
C ALA A 115 -6.25 14.28 4.92
N GLN A 116 -5.26 15.12 5.23
CA GLN A 116 -4.42 14.94 6.43
C GLN A 116 -5.22 15.13 7.72
N ARG A 117 -6.00 16.21 7.83
CA ARG A 117 -6.87 16.45 9.00
C ARG A 117 -7.86 15.31 9.23
N ALA A 118 -8.40 14.74 8.15
CA ALA A 118 -9.26 13.57 8.24
C ALA A 118 -8.53 12.35 8.82
N LEU A 119 -7.28 12.09 8.40
CA LEU A 119 -6.48 11.02 9.01
C LEU A 119 -6.26 11.24 10.51
N ASP A 120 -5.97 12.48 10.92
CA ASP A 120 -5.71 12.83 12.32
C ASP A 120 -6.96 12.68 13.22
N LEU A 121 -8.15 12.65 12.61
CA LEU A 121 -9.44 12.43 13.29
C LEU A 121 -9.85 10.96 13.38
N ILE A 122 -9.12 10.04 12.71
CA ILE A 122 -9.38 8.60 12.81
C ILE A 122 -8.72 8.08 14.08
N GLU A 123 -9.52 7.45 14.95
CA GLU A 123 -9.04 6.86 16.19
C GLU A 123 -8.94 5.33 16.03
N ILE A 124 -7.78 4.76 16.36
CA ILE A 124 -7.55 3.31 16.30
C ILE A 124 -7.06 2.83 17.66
N GLU A 125 -7.70 1.78 18.16
CA GLU A 125 -7.27 1.06 19.35
C GLU A 125 -6.54 -0.21 18.94
N PHE A 126 -5.28 -0.31 19.33
CA PHE A 126 -4.43 -1.48 19.12
C PHE A 126 -4.17 -2.22 20.42
N LYS A 127 -4.15 -3.54 20.32
CA LYS A 127 -3.53 -4.41 21.34
C LYS A 127 -2.25 -4.98 20.75
N GLU A 128 -1.11 -4.43 21.15
CA GLU A 128 0.19 -4.85 20.61
C GLU A 128 0.50 -6.31 20.91
N LEU A 129 1.13 -6.96 19.93
CA LEU A 129 1.58 -8.34 19.97
C LEU A 129 3.12 -8.37 19.80
N PRO A 130 3.80 -9.45 20.23
CA PRO A 130 5.22 -9.60 19.96
C PRO A 130 5.54 -9.50 18.47
N ALA A 131 6.49 -8.64 18.11
CA ALA A 131 7.02 -8.51 16.77
C ALA A 131 8.42 -9.14 16.69
N TYR A 132 8.70 -9.81 15.57
CA TYR A 132 9.94 -10.54 15.37
C TYR A 132 10.72 -9.95 14.21
N PHE A 133 11.98 -9.60 14.45
CA PHE A 133 12.86 -8.98 13.45
C PHE A 133 13.95 -9.94 12.94
N GLU A 134 14.06 -11.12 13.56
CA GLU A 134 14.91 -12.20 13.10
C GLU A 134 14.09 -13.48 12.92
N SER A 135 14.47 -14.29 11.93
CA SER A 135 13.82 -15.57 11.64
C SER A 135 13.93 -16.56 12.79
N LYS A 136 15.03 -16.54 13.55
CA LYS A 136 15.21 -17.39 14.74
C LYS A 136 14.13 -17.13 15.79
N ASP A 137 13.77 -15.87 16.03
CA ASP A 137 12.84 -15.47 17.08
C ASP A 137 11.41 -15.73 16.63
N ALA A 138 11.11 -15.47 15.36
CA ALA A 138 9.81 -15.81 14.77
C ALA A 138 9.55 -17.33 14.77
N ARG A 139 10.60 -18.16 14.80
CA ARG A 139 10.50 -19.62 14.81
C ARG A 139 10.61 -20.24 16.21
N ALA A 140 10.69 -19.43 17.26
CA ALA A 140 10.69 -19.94 18.63
C ALA A 140 9.38 -20.73 18.91
N PRO A 141 9.41 -21.76 19.76
CA PRO A 141 8.24 -22.62 20.01
C PRO A 141 6.99 -21.87 20.51
N ASP A 142 7.17 -20.74 21.19
CA ASP A 142 6.14 -19.88 21.77
C ASP A 142 5.92 -18.59 20.97
N ALA A 143 6.52 -18.47 19.78
CA ALA A 143 6.38 -17.30 18.94
C ALA A 143 4.93 -17.12 18.46
N ALA A 144 4.42 -15.89 18.55
CA ALA A 144 3.12 -15.54 17.99
C ALA A 144 3.14 -15.77 16.46
N LEU A 145 2.09 -16.42 15.95
CA LEU A 145 1.95 -16.64 14.52
C LEU A 145 1.54 -15.36 13.80
N LEU A 146 2.28 -15.00 12.75
CA LEU A 146 1.94 -13.85 11.90
C LEU A 146 0.74 -14.16 10.99
N HIS A 147 0.64 -15.41 10.55
CA HIS A 147 -0.49 -15.97 9.81
C HIS A 147 -0.94 -17.28 10.45
N ASP A 148 -2.18 -17.36 10.89
CA ASP A 148 -2.70 -18.50 11.67
C ASP A 148 -2.59 -19.85 10.93
N LYS A 149 -2.56 -19.83 9.59
CA LYS A 149 -2.43 -21.03 8.74
C LYS A 149 -0.98 -21.40 8.40
N LYS A 150 0.01 -20.78 9.05
CA LYS A 150 1.45 -20.97 8.80
C LYS A 150 2.17 -21.34 10.10
N PRO A 151 2.06 -22.60 10.55
CA PRO A 151 2.68 -23.04 11.80
C PRO A 151 4.20 -22.83 11.77
N GLY A 152 4.76 -22.44 12.91
CA GLY A 152 6.19 -22.15 13.05
C GLY A 152 6.68 -20.93 12.26
N ASN A 153 5.77 -20.05 11.80
CA ASN A 153 6.08 -18.88 10.97
C ASN A 153 6.91 -19.21 9.72
N ILE A 154 6.67 -20.38 9.11
CA ILE A 154 7.23 -20.77 7.82
C ILE A 154 6.17 -20.54 6.75
N GLU A 155 6.46 -19.66 5.77
CA GLU A 155 5.54 -19.37 4.68
C GLU A 155 5.31 -20.62 3.82
N ARG A 156 6.39 -21.30 3.42
CA ARG A 156 6.33 -22.50 2.59
C ARG A 156 7.64 -23.26 2.65
N GLU A 157 7.54 -24.58 2.53
CA GLU A 157 8.66 -25.46 2.22
C GLU A 157 8.73 -25.65 0.70
N VAL A 158 9.90 -25.41 0.12
CA VAL A 158 10.16 -25.51 -1.32
C VAL A 158 11.11 -26.65 -1.62
#